data_AF-A0A4U1EJ35-F1
#
_entry.id   AF-A0A4U1EJ35-F1
#
_cell.length_a   1.000
_cell.length_b   1.000
_cell.length_c   1.000
_cell.angle_alpha   90.00
_cell.angle_beta   90.00
_cell.angle_gamma   90.00
#
_symmetry.space_group_name_H-M   'P 1'
#
loop_
_entity.id
_entity.type
_entity.pdbx_description
1 polymer ?
#
loop_
_entity_poly.entity_id
_entity_poly.type
_entity_poly.pdbx_seq_one_letter_code
_entity_poly.pdbx_strand_id
1 'polypeptide(L)'
;RVKNDLILTTILSNRKPADLQNLAPGTHPPFITFNNEVKTDVNKIEEFLEEVLCPPKYLKLSPKHPESNTAGMDIFAKFSAYIKNSRPEANEGKKKPND
;
A
#
# COMPACT_ATOMS: atom_id res chain seq x y z
N ARG A 1 -31.44 1.20 -4.10
CA ARG A 1 -30.66 0.68 -2.96
C ARG A 1 -29.24 0.44 -3.47
N VAL A 2 -28.32 1.37 -3.20
CA VAL A 2 -26.95 1.33 -3.75
C VAL A 2 -26.17 0.26 -2.98
N LYS A 3 -25.84 -0.87 -3.63
CA LYS A 3 -24.92 -1.87 -3.08
C LYS A 3 -23.50 -1.43 -3.45
N ASN A 4 -22.88 -0.60 -2.63
CA ASN A 4 -21.48 -0.18 -2.79
C ASN A 4 -20.73 -0.49 -1.50
N ASP A 5 -20.85 -1.73 -1.00
CA ASP A 5 -20.30 -2.08 0.30
C ASP A 5 -18.87 -2.61 0.11
N LEU A 6 -17.90 -1.69 0.06
CA LEU A 6 -16.51 -2.06 0.32
C LEU A 6 -16.44 -2.58 1.76
N ILE A 7 -16.00 -3.83 1.92
CA ILE A 7 -15.82 -4.44 3.24
C ILE A 7 -14.33 -4.40 3.59
N LEU A 8 -14.01 -3.79 4.72
CA LEU A 8 -12.67 -3.84 5.31
C LEU A 8 -12.64 -4.92 6.39
N THR A 9 -11.70 -5.86 6.28
CA THR A 9 -11.48 -6.89 7.28
C THR A 9 -10.07 -6.80 7.83
N THR A 10 -9.95 -6.54 9.14
CA THR A 10 -8.66 -6.52 9.84
C THR A 10 -8.22 -7.94 10.16
N ILE A 11 -6.99 -8.28 9.77
CA ILE A 11 -6.43 -9.63 9.94
C ILE A 11 -5.33 -9.55 10.99
N LEU A 12 -5.49 -10.28 12.09
CA LEU A 12 -4.43 -10.43 13.09
C LEU A 12 -3.44 -11.52 12.64
N SER A 13 -2.16 -11.18 12.54
CA SER A 13 -1.11 -12.09 12.04
C SER A 13 -0.96 -13.37 12.87
N ASN A 14 -1.36 -13.35 14.14
CA ASN A 14 -1.26 -14.47 15.09
C ASN A 14 -2.52 -15.37 15.13
N ARG A 15 -3.63 -15.00 14.48
CA ARG A 15 -4.89 -15.76 14.45
C ARG A 15 -5.59 -15.55 13.11
N LYS A 16 -5.14 -16.24 12.05
CA LYS A 16 -5.83 -16.21 10.74
C LYS A 16 -7.02 -17.18 10.77
N PRO A 17 -8.27 -16.71 10.63
CA PRO A 17 -9.43 -17.60 10.47
C PRO A 17 -9.23 -18.53 9.26
N ALA A 18 -9.75 -19.75 9.33
CA ALA A 18 -9.59 -20.74 8.25
C ALA A 18 -10.16 -20.23 6.91
N ASP A 19 -11.30 -19.54 6.95
CA ASP A 19 -11.95 -18.99 5.76
C ASP A 19 -11.06 -17.98 5.02
N LEU A 20 -10.26 -17.22 5.76
CA LEU A 20 -9.33 -16.25 5.20
C LEU A 20 -8.10 -16.93 4.58
N GLN A 21 -7.64 -18.04 5.16
CA GLN A 21 -6.57 -18.85 4.55
C GLN A 21 -7.03 -19.47 3.24
N ASN A 22 -8.29 -19.91 3.16
CA ASN A 22 -8.87 -20.43 1.93
C ASN A 22 -9.04 -19.35 0.86
N LEU A 23 -9.35 -18.12 1.28
CA LEU A 23 -9.53 -17.00 0.37
C LEU A 23 -8.22 -16.58 -0.30
N ALA A 24 -7.11 -16.49 0.44
CA ALA A 24 -5.81 -16.13 -0.12
C ALA A 24 -4.67 -16.93 0.54
N PRO A 25 -4.47 -18.20 0.13
CA PRO A 25 -3.49 -19.09 0.76
C PRO A 25 -2.07 -18.55 0.61
N GLY A 26 -1.33 -18.44 1.72
CA GLY A 26 0.05 -17.96 1.71
C GLY A 26 0.25 -16.45 1.47
N THR A 27 -0.82 -15.70 1.22
CA THR A 27 -0.73 -14.25 1.00
C THR A 27 -0.59 -13.49 2.31
N HIS A 28 0.37 -12.56 2.34
CA HIS A 28 0.46 -11.55 3.40
C HIS A 28 -0.47 -10.38 3.08
N PRO A 29 -1.26 -9.88 4.04
CA PRO A 29 -2.00 -8.63 3.86
C PRO A 29 -1.05 -7.46 3.51
N PRO A 30 -1.51 -6.46 2.73
CA PRO A 30 -2.87 -6.31 2.21
C PRO A 30 -3.13 -7.11 0.92
N PHE A 31 -4.38 -7.53 0.75
CA PHE A 31 -4.94 -8.07 -0.49
C PHE A 31 -6.41 -7.66 -0.58
N ILE A 32 -7.00 -7.72 -1.77
CA ILE A 32 -8.44 -7.48 -1.97
C ILE A 32 -9.07 -8.65 -2.70
N THR A 33 -10.39 -8.77 -2.59
CA THR A 33 -11.19 -9.68 -3.41
C THR A 33 -12.25 -8.90 -4.17
N PHE A 34 -12.31 -9.09 -5.48
CA PHE A 34 -13.30 -8.47 -6.36
C PHE A 34 -13.87 -9.53 -7.29
N ASN A 35 -15.19 -9.69 -7.31
CA ASN A 35 -15.87 -10.75 -8.07
C ASN A 35 -15.26 -12.16 -7.85
N ASN A 36 -14.94 -12.47 -6.58
CA ASN A 36 -14.29 -13.72 -6.15
C ASN A 36 -12.85 -13.93 -6.64
N GLU A 37 -12.27 -12.96 -7.34
CA GLU A 37 -10.85 -12.97 -7.69
C GLU A 37 -10.02 -12.27 -6.61
N VAL A 38 -8.92 -12.89 -6.22
CA VAL A 38 -7.97 -12.35 -5.25
C VAL A 38 -6.92 -11.55 -5.99
N LYS A 39 -6.74 -10.29 -5.61
CA LYS A 39 -5.64 -9.45 -6.08
C LYS A 39 -4.67 -9.23 -4.92
N THR A 40 -3.41 -9.51 -5.20
CA THR A 40 -2.27 -9.36 -4.30
C THR A 40 -1.27 -8.37 -4.91
N ASP A 41 -0.34 -7.84 -4.12
CA ASP A 41 0.57 -6.73 -4.49
C ASP A 41 -0.15 -5.38 -4.47
N VAL A 42 0.34 -4.46 -3.63
CA VAL A 42 -0.29 -3.14 -3.41
C VAL A 42 -0.36 -2.32 -4.69
N ASN A 43 0.71 -2.32 -5.50
CA ASN A 43 0.76 -1.50 -6.71
C ASN A 43 -0.21 -2.06 -7.77
N LYS A 44 -0.28 -3.39 -7.91
CA LYS A 44 -1.22 -4.01 -8.84
C LYS A 44 -2.68 -3.83 -8.41
N ILE A 45 -2.94 -3.80 -7.10
CA ILE A 45 -4.27 -3.50 -6.55
C ILE A 45 -4.66 -2.06 -6.89
N GLU A 46 -3.75 -1.10 -6.69
CA GLU A 46 -3.96 0.30 -7.04
C GLU A 46 -4.30 0.46 -8.54
N GLU A 47 -3.46 -0.10 -9.43
CA GLU A 47 -3.67 -0.07 -10.88
C GLU A 47 -5.03 -0.64 -11.28
N PHE A 48 -5.38 -1.80 -10.72
CA PHE A 48 -6.66 -2.46 -10.98
C PHE A 48 -7.86 -1.63 -10.53
N LEU A 49 -7.79 -1.02 -9.35
CA LEU A 49 -8.88 -0.20 -8.82
C LEU A 49 -9.09 1.06 -9.66
N GLU A 50 -8.01 1.71 -10.12
CA GLU A 50 -8.09 2.89 -10.99
C GLU A 50 -8.70 2.55 -12.36
N GLU A 51 -8.43 1.37 -12.91
CA GLU A 51 -9.02 0.89 -14.17
C GLU A 51 -10.51 0.54 -14.01
N VAL A 52 -10.87 -0.23 -12.98
CA VAL A 52 -12.24 -0.75 -12.80
C VAL A 52 -13.20 0.32 -12.25
N LEU A 53 -12.73 1.16 -11.33
CA LEU A 53 -13.52 2.24 -10.73
C LEU A 53 -13.27 3.56 -11.45
N CYS A 54 -13.65 3.61 -12.73
CA CYS A 54 -13.38 4.75 -13.60
C CYS A 54 -14.63 5.62 -13.91
N PRO A 55 -14.45 6.82 -14.50
CA PRO A 55 -15.56 7.68 -14.95
C PRO A 55 -16.47 7.00 -15.99
N PRO A 56 -17.76 7.40 -16.09
CA PRO A 56 -18.40 8.52 -15.39
C PRO A 56 -18.88 8.18 -13.98
N LYS A 57 -18.82 6.91 -13.58
CA LYS A 57 -19.41 6.44 -12.32
C LYS A 57 -18.55 6.75 -11.09
N TYR A 58 -17.23 6.77 -11.26
CA TYR A 58 -16.26 7.01 -10.20
C TYR A 58 -15.22 8.05 -10.64
N LEU A 59 -14.61 8.76 -9.69
CA LEU A 59 -13.60 9.77 -9.98
C LEU A 59 -12.25 9.11 -10.29
N LYS A 60 -11.54 9.64 -11.28
CA LYS A 60 -10.15 9.27 -11.57
C LYS A 60 -9.23 9.81 -10.46
N LEU A 61 -8.41 8.96 -9.84
CA LEU A 61 -7.56 9.34 -8.71
C LEU A 61 -6.08 9.51 -9.09
N SER A 62 -5.66 8.99 -10.25
CA SER A 62 -4.28 9.12 -10.70
C SER A 62 -3.87 10.61 -10.78
N PRO A 63 -2.66 10.98 -10.32
CA PRO A 63 -2.22 12.37 -10.37
C PRO A 63 -2.06 12.87 -11.80
N LYS A 64 -2.26 14.18 -11.98
CA LYS A 64 -2.11 14.84 -13.28
C LYS A 64 -0.65 15.10 -13.66
N HIS A 65 0.20 15.22 -12.64
CA HIS A 65 1.59 15.63 -12.75
C HIS A 65 2.50 14.43 -12.45
N PRO A 66 3.32 13.95 -13.40
CA PRO A 66 4.17 12.77 -13.19
C PRO A 66 5.13 12.88 -12.00
N GLU A 67 5.62 14.09 -11.70
CA GLU A 67 6.47 14.38 -10.55
C GLU A 67 5.80 14.03 -9.22
N SER A 68 4.46 14.12 -9.14
CA SER A 68 3.72 13.78 -7.93
C SER A 68 3.81 12.30 -7.55
N ASN A 69 4.10 11.40 -8.51
CA ASN A 69 4.28 9.97 -8.22
C ASN A 69 5.61 9.68 -7.51
N THR A 70 6.62 10.53 -7.71
CA THR A 70 7.99 10.25 -7.25
C THR A 70 8.47 11.16 -6.11
N ALA A 71 7.77 12.27 -5.89
CA ALA A 71 8.05 13.18 -4.80
C ALA A 71 8.03 12.45 -3.44
N GLY A 72 9.18 12.38 -2.79
CA GLY A 72 9.31 11.81 -1.44
C GLY A 72 9.36 10.28 -1.34
N MET A 73 9.45 9.55 -2.46
CA MET A 73 9.53 8.07 -2.43
C MET A 73 10.70 7.52 -1.61
N ASP A 74 11.80 8.27 -1.50
CA ASP A 74 13.01 7.88 -0.77
C ASP A 74 12.95 8.16 0.75
N ILE A 75 11.95 8.92 1.21
CA ILE A 75 11.82 9.35 2.60
C ILE A 75 11.64 8.15 3.52
N PHE A 76 10.76 7.20 3.18
CA PHE A 76 10.52 6.02 4.02
C PHE A 76 11.77 5.15 4.16
N ALA A 77 12.55 4.98 3.09
CA ALA A 77 13.80 4.23 3.12
C ALA A 77 14.85 4.91 4.01
N LYS A 78 15.03 6.23 3.85
CA LYS A 78 15.94 7.04 4.69
C LYS A 78 15.56 6.97 6.17
N PHE A 79 14.27 7.16 6.48
CA PHE A 79 13.75 7.06 7.84
C PHE A 79 13.94 5.66 8.44
N SER A 80 13.63 4.62 7.66
CA SER A 80 13.83 3.23 8.07
C SER A 80 15.29 2.94 8.41
N ALA A 81 16.23 3.43 7.60
CA ALA A 81 17.65 3.29 7.86
C ALA A 81 18.07 4.03 9.14
N TYR A 82 17.55 5.23 9.36
CA TYR A 82 17.84 6.04 10.55
C TYR A 82 17.40 5.33 11.84
N ILE A 83 16.14 4.85 11.90
CA ILE A 83 15.57 4.29 13.14
C ILE A 83 16.08 2.88 13.44
N LYS A 84 16.44 2.10 12.41
CA LYS A 84 16.99 0.75 12.57
C LYS A 84 18.51 0.74 12.76
N ASN A 85 19.16 1.90 12.71
CA ASN A 85 20.59 2.00 12.90
C ASN A 85 20.97 1.62 14.34
N SER A 86 21.74 0.55 14.51
CA SER A 86 22.24 0.09 15.81
C SER A 86 23.34 0.99 16.39
N ARG A 87 23.80 2.01 15.64
CA ARG A 87 24.83 2.98 16.01
C ARG A 87 24.35 4.42 15.74
N PRO A 88 23.51 4.99 16.61
CA PRO A 88 22.88 6.30 16.39
C PRO A 88 23.87 7.44 16.10
N GLU A 89 25.08 7.36 16.64
CA GLU A 89 26.17 8.31 16.42
C GLU A 89 26.57 8.45 14.93
N ALA A 90 26.37 7.40 14.12
CA ALA A 90 26.65 7.44 12.68
C ALA A 90 25.58 8.18 11.88
N ASN A 91 24.44 8.54 12.49
CA ASN A 91 23.39 9.30 11.82
C ASN A 91 23.75 10.80 11.66
N GLU A 92 24.62 11.34 12.51
CA GLU A 92 24.99 12.77 12.47
C GLU A 92 25.92 13.11 11.29
N GLY A 93 26.73 12.14 10.83
CA GLY A 93 27.67 12.31 9.72
C GLY A 93 27.03 12.46 8.32
N LYS A 94 25.70 12.47 8.22
CA LYS A 94 24.96 12.63 6.95
C LYS A 94 24.13 13.92 6.85
N LYS A 95 24.24 14.84 7.82
CA LYS A 95 23.77 16.22 7.59
C LYS A 95 24.60 16.78 6.43
N LYS A 96 23.98 16.93 5.25
CA LYS A 96 24.56 17.76 4.19
C LYS A 96 24.88 19.13 4.80
N PRO A 97 26.04 19.74 4.50
CA PRO A 97 26.25 21.13 4.86
C PRO A 97 25.10 21.92 4.23
N ASN A 98 24.46 22.76 5.05
CA ASN A 98 23.38 23.65 4.60
C ASN A 98 23.82 24.43 3.35
N ASP A 99 22.88 24.66 2.44
CA ASP A 99 23.02 25.56 1.28
C ASP A 99 23.64 26.92 1.65
#